data_AF-Q1KKN0-F1
#
_entry.id   AF-Q1KKN0-F1
#
_cell.length_a   1.000
_cell.length_b   1.000
_cell.length_c   1.000
_cell.angle_alpha   90.00
_cell.angle_beta   90.00
_cell.angle_gamma   90.00
#
_symmetry.space_group_name_H-M   'P 1'
#
loop_
_entity.id
_entity.type
_entity.pdbx_description
1 polymer ?
#
loop_
_entity_poly.entity_id
_entity_poly.type
_entity_poly.pdbx_seq_one_letter_code
_entity_poly.pdbx_strand_id
1 'polypeptide(L)'
;MELPEMALSDVKCRNARPASKLVKLSDGGGLQLWVQPTGSRLWRLAYRFGGKQKLLALGSYPLISLAEAREARDTAKRLLLRGIDPAQERKSQKASAEDTFRSIAEDYVDKLKKEGRADRTITKVKWLLDFAHPTLGDKSVREIDPATILAALRSVEVRGRYESARRLRSTIGS
;
A
#
# COMPACT_ATOMS: atom_id res chain seq x y z
N MET A 1 38.29 23.97 5.41
CA MET A 1 37.23 23.33 4.61
C MET A 1 36.65 22.22 5.47
N GLU A 2 35.65 22.54 6.30
CA GLU A 2 35.01 21.57 7.20
C GLU A 2 34.04 20.72 6.39
N LEU A 3 34.26 19.40 6.36
CA LEU A 3 33.29 18.46 5.83
C LEU A 3 32.09 18.42 6.78
N PRO A 4 30.87 18.71 6.33
CA PRO A 4 29.74 18.80 7.24
C PRO A 4 29.37 17.40 7.74
N GLU A 5 29.51 17.19 9.05
CA GLU A 5 29.12 15.98 9.78
C GLU A 5 27.58 15.86 9.82
N MET A 6 26.95 15.52 8.69
CA MET A 6 25.49 15.59 8.49
C MET A 6 24.81 14.26 8.14
N ALA A 7 25.56 13.16 8.06
CA ALA A 7 25.01 11.83 7.75
C ALA A 7 24.89 10.98 9.02
N LEU A 8 23.81 10.22 9.14
CA LEU A 8 23.66 9.21 10.18
C LEU A 8 24.48 7.96 9.82
N SER A 9 24.86 7.21 10.86
CA SER A 9 25.32 5.83 10.77
C SER A 9 24.31 4.90 11.43
N ASP A 10 24.31 3.62 11.10
CA ASP A 10 23.41 2.66 11.74
C ASP A 10 23.65 2.60 13.26
N VAL A 11 24.91 2.68 13.71
CA VAL A 11 25.28 2.74 15.13
C VAL A 11 24.63 3.95 15.81
N LYS A 12 24.66 5.13 15.19
CA LYS A 12 24.01 6.34 15.70
C LYS A 12 22.48 6.17 15.78
N CYS A 13 21.87 5.51 14.80
CA CYS A 13 20.44 5.21 14.80
C CYS A 13 20.04 4.23 15.91
N ARG A 14 20.85 3.17 16.09
CA ARG A 14 20.65 2.14 17.12
C ARG A 14 20.78 2.70 18.53
N ASN A 15 21.76 3.58 18.74
CA ASN A 15 22.06 4.19 20.03
C ASN A 15 21.21 5.42 20.35
N ALA A 16 20.42 5.93 19.40
CA ALA A 16 19.53 7.06 19.62
C ALA A 16 18.56 6.77 20.78
N ARG A 17 18.55 7.66 21.78
CA ARG A 17 17.72 7.54 22.99
C ARG A 17 16.53 8.49 22.93
N PRO A 18 15.36 8.08 23.46
CA PRO A 18 14.25 9.01 23.67
C PRO A 18 14.63 10.09 24.69
N ALA A 19 13.99 11.25 24.56
CA ALA A 19 14.06 12.34 25.53
C ALA A 19 12.63 12.77 25.93
N SER A 20 12.51 13.75 26.81
CA SER A 20 11.20 14.31 27.22
C SER A 20 10.42 14.92 26.05
N LYS A 21 11.10 15.25 24.94
CA LYS A 21 10.51 15.78 23.71
C LYS A 21 11.04 15.00 22.49
N LEU A 22 10.34 15.14 21.37
CA LEU A 22 10.74 14.58 20.08
C LEU A 22 12.17 15.01 19.69
N VAL A 23 13.04 14.03 19.46
CA VAL A 23 14.40 14.25 18.96
C VAL A 23 14.43 13.98 17.45
N LYS A 24 15.01 14.90 16.66
CA LYS A 24 15.15 14.78 15.21
C LYS A 24 16.62 14.66 14.86
N LEU A 25 17.04 13.51 14.34
CA LEU A 25 18.40 13.27 13.88
C LEU A 25 18.42 13.38 12.34
N SER A 26 19.16 14.32 11.78
CA SER A 26 19.22 14.54 10.33
C SER A 26 20.22 13.60 9.66
N ASP A 27 19.85 13.04 8.51
CA ASP A 27 20.71 12.29 7.60
C ASP A 27 21.05 13.08 6.31
N GLY A 28 20.51 14.30 6.19
CA GLY A 28 20.69 15.14 5.01
C GLY A 28 19.63 14.92 3.92
N GLY A 29 19.52 15.90 3.04
CA GLY A 29 18.54 15.87 1.95
C GLY A 29 17.08 15.82 2.42
N GLY A 30 16.79 16.28 3.64
CA GLY A 30 15.47 16.27 4.27
C GLY A 30 15.12 14.98 5.02
N LEU A 31 15.95 13.92 4.94
CA LEU A 31 15.72 12.67 5.67
C LEU A 31 16.12 12.83 7.14
N GLN A 32 15.25 12.35 8.03
CA GLN A 32 15.40 12.46 9.47
C GLN A 32 14.93 11.19 10.17
N LEU A 33 15.66 10.76 11.21
CA LEU A 33 15.17 9.81 12.21
C LEU A 33 14.52 10.58 13.36
N TRP A 34 13.22 10.37 13.54
CA TRP A 34 12.44 10.95 14.62
C TRP A 34 12.35 9.96 15.78
N VAL A 35 12.96 10.30 16.91
CA VAL A 35 12.88 9.51 18.15
C VAL A 35 11.81 10.11 19.04
N GLN A 36 10.70 9.41 19.16
CA GLN A 36 9.57 9.83 20.00
C GLN A 36 9.93 9.68 21.49
N PRO A 37 9.31 10.45 22.39
CA PRO A 37 9.44 10.22 23.84
C PRO A 37 9.07 8.80 24.27
N THR A 38 8.19 8.14 23.52
CA THR A 38 7.80 6.73 23.73
C THR A 38 8.88 5.71 23.36
N GLY A 39 10.02 6.15 22.79
CA GLY A 39 11.09 5.27 22.32
C GLY A 39 10.94 4.79 20.88
N SER A 40 9.79 5.01 20.23
CA SER A 40 9.62 4.67 18.82
C SER A 40 10.50 5.55 17.92
N ARG A 41 11.09 4.94 16.88
CA ARG A 41 12.02 5.59 15.95
C ARG A 41 11.43 5.54 14.55
N LEU A 42 11.16 6.70 13.97
CA LEU A 42 10.42 6.83 12.72
C LEU A 42 11.23 7.57 11.67
N TRP A 43 11.36 7.00 10.48
CA TRP A 43 11.93 7.69 9.33
C TRP A 43 10.93 8.69 8.75
N ARG A 44 11.38 9.94 8.62
CA ARG A 44 10.61 11.05 8.05
C ARG A 44 11.41 11.76 6.99
N LEU A 45 10.75 12.17 5.91
CA LEU A 45 11.31 13.06 4.90
C LEU A 45 10.59 14.40 4.95
N ALA A 46 11.31 15.46 5.31
CA ALA A 46 10.85 16.84 5.18
C ALA A 46 11.11 17.32 3.75
N TYR A 47 10.08 17.87 3.10
CA TYR A 47 10.16 18.39 1.73
C TYR A 47 9.21 19.57 1.53
N ARG A 48 9.29 20.25 0.38
CA ARG A 48 8.32 21.26 -0.03
C ARG A 48 7.67 20.86 -1.35
N PHE A 49 6.38 21.12 -1.47
CA PHE A 49 5.61 20.94 -2.71
C PHE A 49 4.48 21.97 -2.76
N GLY A 50 4.28 22.61 -3.91
CA GLY A 50 3.26 23.67 -4.07
C GLY A 50 3.40 24.81 -3.05
N GLY A 51 4.63 25.25 -2.79
CA GLY A 51 4.92 26.34 -1.85
C GLY A 51 4.77 26.00 -0.36
N LYS A 52 4.32 24.78 0.01
CA LYS A 52 4.09 24.37 1.40
C LYS A 52 5.14 23.36 1.87
N GLN A 53 5.52 23.44 3.15
CA GLN A 53 6.35 22.42 3.79
C GLN A 53 5.48 21.22 4.16
N LYS A 54 5.99 20.02 3.87
CA LYS A 54 5.32 18.74 4.09
C LYS A 54 6.28 17.72 4.72
N LEU A 55 5.72 16.67 5.27
CA LEU A 55 6.45 15.58 5.90
C LEU A 55 5.91 14.24 5.39
N LEU A 56 6.78 13.41 4.82
CA LEU A 56 6.45 12.07 4.36
C LEU A 56 6.93 11.04 5.40
N ALA A 57 6.06 10.10 5.77
CA ALA A 57 6.44 8.93 6.57
C ALA A 57 7.16 7.92 5.67
N LEU A 58 8.31 7.40 6.09
CA LEU A 58 9.05 6.38 5.34
C LEU A 58 9.08 5.01 6.03
N GLY A 59 8.77 4.96 7.32
CA GLY A 59 8.68 3.71 8.08
C GLY A 59 9.23 3.85 9.50
N SER A 60 9.42 2.73 10.19
CA SER A 60 10.00 2.67 11.52
C SER A 60 11.36 1.97 11.49
N TYR A 61 12.30 2.43 12.31
CA TYR A 61 13.55 1.71 12.58
C TYR A 61 13.34 0.73 13.73
N PRO A 62 13.85 -0.51 13.68
CA PRO A 62 14.79 -1.04 12.68
C PRO A 62 14.15 -1.75 11.49
N LEU A 63 12.82 -1.82 11.40
CA LEU A 63 12.12 -2.51 10.30
C LEU A 63 12.54 -1.98 8.92
N ILE A 64 12.72 -0.66 8.83
CA ILE A 64 13.36 0.01 7.71
C ILE A 64 14.74 0.47 8.18
N SER A 65 15.77 -0.06 7.53
CA SER A 65 17.17 0.30 7.75
C SER A 65 17.46 1.72 7.27
N LEU A 66 18.61 2.26 7.67
CA LEU A 66 19.08 3.56 7.16
C LEU A 66 19.28 3.56 5.63
N ALA A 67 19.76 2.44 5.07
CA ALA A 67 19.95 2.32 3.63
C ALA A 67 18.62 2.39 2.87
N GLU A 68 17.64 1.58 3.28
CA GLU A 68 16.29 1.59 2.69
C GLU A 68 15.61 2.96 2.85
N ALA A 69 15.81 3.64 3.99
CA ALA A 69 15.29 4.99 4.20
C ALA A 69 15.92 6.02 3.23
N ARG A 70 17.19 5.87 2.87
CA ARG A 70 17.88 6.71 1.86
C ARG A 70 17.35 6.42 0.45
N GLU A 71 17.14 5.16 0.09
CA GLU A 71 16.54 4.79 -1.19
C GLU A 71 15.11 5.34 -1.33
N ALA A 72 14.32 5.27 -0.25
CA ALA A 72 12.97 5.84 -0.21
C ALA A 72 12.99 7.37 -0.32
N ARG A 73 13.96 8.05 0.31
CA ARG A 73 14.21 9.50 0.13
C ARG A 73 14.48 9.83 -1.34
N ASP A 74 15.37 9.09 -1.98
CA ASP A 74 15.79 9.38 -3.35
C ASP A 74 14.66 9.11 -4.35
N THR A 75 13.86 8.08 -4.11
CA THR A 75 12.62 7.82 -4.86
C THR A 75 11.62 8.97 -4.72
N ALA A 76 11.36 9.45 -3.50
CA ALA A 76 10.47 10.58 -3.27
C ALA A 76 10.99 11.87 -3.93
N LYS A 77 12.31 12.10 -3.92
CA LYS A 77 12.92 13.25 -4.63
C LYS A 77 12.75 13.16 -6.14
N ARG A 78 12.87 11.97 -6.74
CA ARG A 78 12.59 11.77 -8.18
C ARG A 78 11.15 12.12 -8.53
N LEU A 79 10.18 11.79 -7.67
CA LEU A 79 8.77 12.19 -7.86
C LEU A 79 8.62 13.71 -7.80
N LEU A 80 9.25 14.37 -6.82
CA LEU A 80 9.22 15.84 -6.70
C LEU A 80 9.80 16.54 -7.93
N LEU A 81 10.90 16.03 -8.49
CA LEU A 81 11.49 16.55 -9.73
C LEU A 81 10.54 16.46 -10.93
N ARG A 82 9.63 15.48 -10.93
CA ARG A 82 8.59 15.31 -11.94
C ARG A 82 7.32 16.11 -11.65
N GLY A 83 7.32 16.94 -10.60
CA GLY A 83 6.15 17.70 -10.19
C GLY A 83 5.06 16.86 -9.52
N ILE A 84 5.39 15.67 -9.02
CA ILE A 84 4.45 14.77 -8.35
C ILE A 84 4.64 14.88 -6.83
N ASP A 85 3.56 15.03 -6.08
CA ASP A 85 3.57 14.98 -4.61
C ASP A 85 3.75 13.52 -4.12
N PRO A 86 4.87 13.16 -3.47
CA PRO A 86 5.12 11.79 -3.02
C PRO A 86 4.08 11.26 -2.02
N ALA A 87 3.47 12.13 -1.22
CA ALA A 87 2.44 11.71 -0.27
C ALA A 87 1.14 11.36 -0.98
N GLN A 88 0.78 12.09 -2.05
CA GLN A 88 -0.39 11.77 -2.86
C GLN A 88 -0.13 10.51 -3.68
N GLU A 89 1.04 10.36 -4.30
CA GLU A 89 1.40 9.15 -5.04
C GLU A 89 1.28 7.90 -4.17
N ARG A 90 1.84 7.93 -2.95
CA ARG A 90 1.70 6.81 -2.00
C ARG A 90 0.24 6.54 -1.63
N LYS A 91 -0.57 7.58 -1.45
CA LYS A 91 -2.00 7.44 -1.14
C LYS A 91 -2.75 6.83 -2.32
N SER A 92 -2.47 7.27 -3.55
CA SER A 92 -3.06 6.73 -4.77
C SER A 92 -2.69 5.26 -4.96
N GLN A 93 -1.42 4.88 -4.75
CA GLN A 93 -0.98 3.48 -4.81
C GLN A 93 -1.64 2.60 -3.75
N LYS A 94 -1.84 3.13 -2.54
CA LYS A 94 -2.56 2.40 -1.48
C LYS A 94 -4.05 2.29 -1.77
N ALA A 95 -4.67 3.37 -2.23
CA ALA A 95 -6.07 3.38 -2.62
C ALA A 95 -6.31 2.45 -3.81
N SER A 96 -5.43 2.42 -4.81
CA SER A 96 -5.54 1.47 -5.92
C SER A 96 -5.42 0.01 -5.45
N ALA A 97 -4.60 -0.27 -4.43
CA ALA A 97 -4.50 -1.61 -3.83
C ALA A 97 -5.74 -1.99 -3.01
N GLU A 98 -6.31 -1.05 -2.24
CA GLU A 98 -7.53 -1.25 -1.44
C GLU A 98 -8.82 -1.23 -2.29
N ASP A 99 -8.80 -0.59 -3.46
CA ASP A 99 -9.92 -0.54 -4.43
C ASP A 99 -9.82 -1.62 -5.52
N THR A 100 -8.95 -2.63 -5.38
CA THR A 100 -8.91 -3.74 -6.34
C THR A 100 -10.14 -4.63 -6.23
N PHE A 101 -10.47 -5.35 -7.30
CA PHE A 101 -11.51 -6.37 -7.24
C PHE A 101 -11.22 -7.41 -6.13
N ARG A 102 -9.95 -7.82 -5.99
CA ARG A 102 -9.55 -8.82 -4.99
C ARG A 102 -9.78 -8.33 -3.58
N SER A 103 -9.35 -7.12 -3.24
CA SER A 103 -9.55 -6.56 -1.88
C SER A 103 -11.04 -6.44 -1.55
N ILE A 104 -11.86 -5.96 -2.49
CA ILE A 104 -13.31 -5.83 -2.30
C ILE A 104 -13.98 -7.21 -2.20
N ALA A 105 -13.53 -8.19 -2.98
CA ALA A 105 -14.02 -9.56 -2.93
C ALA A 105 -13.71 -10.24 -1.58
N GLU A 106 -12.53 -9.99 -1.01
CA GLU A 106 -12.15 -10.45 0.33
C GLU A 106 -13.01 -9.79 1.41
N ASP A 107 -13.24 -8.47 1.34
CA ASP A 107 -14.13 -7.74 2.24
C ASP A 107 -15.57 -8.26 2.18
N TYR A 108 -16.06 -8.58 0.98
CA TYR A 108 -17.37 -9.19 0.78
C TYR A 108 -17.47 -10.57 1.45
N VAL A 109 -16.44 -11.40 1.29
CA VAL A 109 -16.38 -12.72 1.95
C VAL A 109 -16.36 -12.59 3.47
N ASP A 110 -15.60 -11.63 4.01
CA ASP A 110 -15.55 -11.38 5.44
C ASP A 110 -16.86 -10.81 5.99
N LYS A 111 -17.57 -9.99 5.22
CA LYS A 111 -18.94 -9.56 5.53
C LYS A 111 -19.88 -10.77 5.64
N LEU A 112 -19.87 -11.67 4.65
CA LEU A 112 -20.73 -12.87 4.68
C LEU A 112 -20.47 -13.76 5.91
N LYS A 113 -19.21 -13.88 6.35
CA LYS A 113 -18.87 -14.60 7.59
C LYS A 113 -19.45 -13.90 8.82
N LYS A 114 -19.32 -12.57 8.91
CA LYS A 114 -19.87 -11.77 10.03
C LYS A 114 -21.39 -11.85 10.10
N GLU A 115 -22.05 -11.99 8.95
CA GLU A 115 -23.50 -12.22 8.84
C GLU A 115 -23.91 -13.67 9.19
N GLY A 116 -22.98 -14.54 9.59
CA GLY A 116 -23.29 -15.90 10.03
C GLY A 116 -23.60 -16.88 8.89
N ARG A 117 -23.14 -16.61 7.66
CA ARG A 117 -23.32 -17.56 6.56
C ARG A 117 -22.53 -18.84 6.81
N ALA A 118 -23.16 -19.98 6.50
CA ALA A 118 -22.54 -21.30 6.64
C ALA A 118 -21.20 -21.41 5.89
N ASP A 119 -20.22 -22.08 6.50
CA ASP A 119 -18.87 -22.25 5.94
C ASP A 119 -18.86 -22.82 4.52
N ARG A 120 -19.77 -23.77 4.24
CA ARG A 120 -19.92 -24.35 2.90
C ARG A 120 -20.28 -23.29 1.85
N THR A 121 -21.09 -22.31 2.22
CA THR A 121 -21.45 -21.18 1.36
C THR A 121 -20.26 -20.26 1.14
N ILE A 122 -19.51 -19.94 2.21
CA ILE A 122 -18.30 -19.12 2.14
C ILE A 122 -17.25 -19.76 1.22
N THR A 123 -16.98 -21.05 1.39
CA THR A 123 -16.04 -21.81 0.54
C THR A 123 -16.48 -21.79 -0.93
N LYS A 124 -17.78 -21.90 -1.20
CA LYS A 124 -18.31 -21.85 -2.57
C LYS A 124 -18.17 -20.45 -3.18
N VAL A 125 -18.41 -19.38 -2.40
CA VAL A 125 -18.22 -17.99 -2.86
C VAL A 125 -16.75 -17.73 -3.18
N LYS A 126 -15.82 -18.11 -2.29
CA LYS A 126 -14.38 -18.00 -2.55
C LYS A 126 -13.97 -18.72 -3.83
N TRP A 127 -14.41 -19.97 -3.99
CA TRP A 127 -14.13 -20.77 -5.19
C TRP A 127 -14.67 -20.12 -6.48
N LEU A 128 -15.81 -19.43 -6.42
CA LEU A 128 -16.30 -18.65 -7.56
C LEU A 128 -15.37 -17.45 -7.84
N LEU A 129 -15.05 -16.65 -6.82
CA LEU A 129 -14.18 -15.48 -6.95
C LEU A 129 -12.79 -15.83 -7.51
N ASP A 130 -12.27 -17.00 -7.20
CA ASP A 130 -11.00 -17.50 -7.74
C ASP A 130 -10.99 -17.61 -9.27
N PHE A 131 -12.14 -17.80 -9.93
CA PHE A 131 -12.23 -17.73 -11.39
C PHE A 131 -12.10 -16.31 -11.94
N ALA A 132 -12.52 -15.30 -11.17
CA ALA A 132 -12.43 -13.90 -11.56
C ALA A 132 -11.05 -13.30 -11.27
N HIS A 133 -10.35 -13.77 -10.23
CA HIS A 133 -9.06 -13.24 -9.80
C HIS A 133 -8.00 -13.11 -10.91
N PRO A 134 -7.82 -14.07 -11.85
CA PRO A 134 -6.83 -13.93 -12.92
C PRO A 134 -7.09 -12.77 -13.90
N THR A 135 -8.36 -12.35 -14.04
CA THR A 135 -8.75 -11.32 -15.02
C THR A 135 -9.06 -9.98 -14.35
N LEU A 136 -9.68 -10.01 -13.17
CA LEU A 136 -10.18 -8.84 -12.46
C LEU A 136 -9.37 -8.50 -11.22
N GLY A 137 -8.67 -9.48 -10.62
CA GLY A 137 -8.20 -9.42 -9.24
C GLY A 137 -7.39 -8.17 -8.90
N ASP A 138 -6.44 -7.79 -9.76
CA ASP A 138 -5.53 -6.67 -9.51
C ASP A 138 -6.02 -5.35 -10.15
N LYS A 139 -7.16 -5.37 -10.85
CA LYS A 139 -7.75 -4.18 -11.44
C LYS A 139 -8.53 -3.41 -10.38
N SER A 140 -8.46 -2.08 -10.45
CA SER A 140 -9.35 -1.24 -9.65
C SER A 140 -10.80 -1.46 -10.08
N VAL A 141 -11.75 -1.59 -9.14
CA VAL A 141 -13.17 -1.74 -9.47
C VAL A 141 -13.74 -0.57 -10.28
N ARG A 142 -13.11 0.61 -10.21
CA ARG A 142 -13.50 1.78 -11.01
C ARG A 142 -13.14 1.66 -12.49
N GLU A 143 -12.21 0.75 -12.81
CA GLU A 143 -11.69 0.52 -14.16
C GLU A 143 -12.22 -0.79 -14.77
N ILE A 144 -13.07 -1.53 -14.04
CA ILE A 144 -13.68 -2.77 -14.54
C ILE A 144 -14.90 -2.42 -15.38
N ASP A 145 -14.74 -2.53 -16.69
CA ASP A 145 -15.81 -2.35 -17.66
C ASP A 145 -16.59 -3.66 -17.93
N PRO A 146 -17.77 -3.59 -18.56
CA PRO A 146 -18.55 -4.77 -18.92
C PRO A 146 -17.81 -5.76 -19.85
N ALA A 147 -16.91 -5.28 -20.70
CA ALA A 147 -16.14 -6.12 -21.62
C ALA A 147 -15.14 -7.00 -20.86
N THR A 148 -14.50 -6.46 -19.83
CA THR A 148 -13.57 -7.17 -18.95
C THR A 148 -14.32 -8.22 -18.11
N ILE A 149 -15.52 -7.88 -17.61
CA ILE A 149 -16.40 -8.85 -16.94
C ILE A 149 -16.75 -10.00 -17.89
N LEU A 150 -17.16 -9.69 -19.12
CA LEU A 150 -17.49 -10.72 -20.12
C LEU A 150 -16.31 -11.62 -20.42
N ALA A 151 -15.09 -11.08 -20.53
CA ALA A 151 -13.88 -11.86 -20.73
C ALA A 151 -13.62 -12.84 -19.57
N ALA A 152 -13.80 -12.39 -18.32
CA ALA A 152 -13.68 -13.25 -17.15
C ALA A 152 -14.69 -14.40 -17.17
N LEU A 153 -15.96 -14.13 -17.50
CA LEU A 153 -17.01 -15.16 -17.61
C LEU A 153 -16.71 -16.16 -18.74
N ARG A 154 -16.31 -15.68 -19.92
CA ARG A 154 -15.96 -16.53 -21.07
C ARG A 154 -14.79 -17.47 -20.76
N SER A 155 -13.82 -17.03 -19.96
CA SER A 155 -12.69 -17.88 -19.55
C SER A 155 -13.14 -19.14 -18.77
N VAL A 156 -14.29 -19.05 -18.09
CA VAL A 156 -14.90 -20.16 -17.35
C VAL A 156 -15.76 -21.03 -18.28
N GLU A 157 -16.51 -20.39 -19.19
CA GLU A 157 -17.36 -21.07 -20.18
C GLU A 157 -16.56 -21.94 -21.14
N VAL A 158 -15.41 -21.46 -21.63
CA VAL A 158 -14.52 -22.22 -22.54
C VAL A 158 -14.03 -23.54 -21.91
N ARG A 159 -14.04 -23.65 -20.57
CA ARG A 159 -13.72 -24.89 -19.84
C ARG A 159 -14.93 -25.81 -19.65
N GLY A 160 -16.05 -25.54 -20.32
CA GLY A 160 -17.31 -26.29 -20.23
C GLY A 160 -18.16 -25.99 -18.98
N ARG A 161 -17.81 -24.95 -18.19
CA ARG A 161 -18.41 -24.69 -16.86
C ARG A 161 -19.48 -23.59 -16.90
N TYR A 162 -20.50 -23.75 -17.72
CA TYR A 162 -21.54 -22.73 -17.95
C TYR A 162 -22.32 -22.33 -16.68
N GLU A 163 -22.75 -23.29 -15.87
CA GLU A 163 -23.42 -23.01 -14.59
C GLU A 163 -22.52 -22.28 -13.59
N SER A 164 -21.21 -22.58 -13.61
CA SER A 164 -20.24 -21.85 -12.79
C SER A 164 -20.07 -20.42 -13.28
N ALA A 165 -20.05 -20.17 -14.59
CA ALA A 165 -20.00 -18.82 -15.16
C ALA A 165 -21.25 -18.01 -14.79
N ARG A 166 -22.46 -18.61 -14.88
CA ARG A 166 -23.71 -17.97 -14.46
C ARG A 166 -23.68 -17.60 -12.97
N ARG A 167 -23.25 -18.53 -12.11
CA ARG A 167 -23.12 -18.29 -10.66
C ARG A 167 -22.07 -17.22 -10.35
N LEU A 168 -20.94 -17.25 -11.05
CA LEU A 168 -19.89 -16.25 -10.94
C LEU A 168 -20.44 -14.85 -11.24
N ARG A 169 -21.15 -14.68 -12.37
CA ARG A 169 -21.79 -13.41 -12.74
C ARG A 169 -22.71 -12.89 -11.64
N SER A 170 -23.49 -13.78 -11.01
CA SER A 170 -24.33 -13.39 -9.88
C SER A 170 -23.50 -12.94 -8.69
N THR A 171 -22.41 -13.65 -8.36
CA THR A 171 -21.55 -13.34 -7.20
C THR A 171 -20.78 -12.04 -7.37
N ILE A 172 -20.21 -11.77 -8.54
CA ILE A 172 -19.40 -10.56 -8.78
C ILE A 172 -20.23 -9.29 -9.02
N GLY A 173 -21.54 -9.43 -9.25
CA GLY A 173 -22.47 -8.32 -9.42
C GLY A 173 -23.37 -8.06 -8.21
N SER A 174 -23.15 -8.76 -7.08
CA SER A 174 -23.86 -8.55 -5.81
C SER A 174 -23.18 -7.49 -4.96
#